data_AF-T1FXN0-F1
#
_entry.id   AF-T1FXN0-F1
#
_cell.length_a   1.000
_cell.length_b   1.000
_cell.length_c   1.000
_cell.angle_alpha   90.00
_cell.angle_beta   90.00
_cell.angle_gamma   90.00
#
_symmetry.space_group_name_H-M   'P 1'
#
loop_
_entity.id
_entity.type
_entity.pdbx_description
1 polymer ?
#
loop_
_entity_poly.entity_id
_entity_poly.type
_entity_poly.pdbx_seq_one_letter_code
_entity_poly.pdbx_strand_id
1 'polypeptide(L)' 'MAVPFSNTKIRVPQGFRNLLEGFTREVLRNQPDDIIIFGARYFQFLLNARNGKQNKNIVAVVFNRLN' A
#
# COMPACT_ATOMS: atom_id res chain seq x y z
N MET A 1 27.05 -26.81 14.34
CA MET A 1 27.06 -26.50 12.89
C MET A 1 26.68 -25.05 12.72
N ALA A 2 27.57 -24.22 12.17
CA ALA A 2 27.28 -22.82 11.84
C ALA A 2 26.79 -22.77 10.39
N VAL A 3 25.55 -22.37 10.16
CA VAL A 3 25.04 -22.08 8.82
C VAL A 3 25.82 -20.88 8.26
N PRO A 4 26.40 -20.98 7.04
CA PRO A 4 27.16 -19.88 6.47
C PRO A 4 26.20 -18.72 6.27
N PHE A 5 26.62 -17.54 6.73
CA PHE A 5 25.92 -16.28 6.55
C PHE A 5 25.40 -16.20 5.10
N SER A 6 24.08 -16.34 4.91
CA SER A 6 23.47 -15.75 3.72
C SER A 6 23.91 -14.28 3.70
N ASN A 7 24.10 -13.69 2.52
CA ASN A 7 24.47 -12.28 2.40
C ASN A 7 23.32 -11.40 2.95
N THR A 8 23.16 -11.34 4.28
CA THR A 8 22.04 -10.76 5.02
C THR A 8 22.18 -9.24 5.04
N LYS A 9 22.51 -8.60 3.92
CA LYS A 9 22.52 -7.13 3.82
C LYS A 9 21.12 -6.56 3.53
N ILE A 10 20.18 -7.42 3.13
CA ILE A 10 18.80 -7.02 2.87
C ILE A 10 18.03 -7.09 4.19
N ARG A 11 17.90 -5.95 4.87
CA ARG A 11 16.99 -5.78 6.02
C ARG A 11 15.69 -5.17 5.52
N VAL A 12 14.56 -5.70 5.98
CA VAL A 12 13.25 -5.09 5.70
C VAL A 12 13.19 -3.73 6.40
N PRO A 13 12.88 -2.63 5.69
CA PRO A 13 12.77 -1.31 6.31
C PRO A 13 11.71 -1.30 7.42
N GLN A 14 11.96 -0.51 8.46
CA GLN A 14 10.98 -0.30 9.52
C GLN A 14 9.69 0.26 8.93
N GLY A 15 8.54 -0.29 9.35
CA GLY A 15 7.22 0.12 8.88
C GLY A 15 6.79 -0.49 7.54
N PHE A 16 7.66 -1.21 6.82
CA PHE A 16 7.29 -1.86 5.55
C PHE A 16 6.17 -2.88 5.73
N ARG A 17 6.22 -3.70 6.79
CA ARG A 17 5.16 -4.66 7.12
C ARG A 17 3.83 -3.97 7.37
N ASN A 18 3.82 -2.92 8.18
CA ASN A 18 2.60 -2.17 8.52
C ASN A 18 1.97 -1.52 7.27
N LEU A 19 2.81 -1.03 6.36
CA LEU A 19 2.37 -0.44 5.08
C LEU A 19 1.68 -1.49 4.19
N LEU A 20 2.26 -2.68 4.06
CA LEU A 20 1.64 -3.79 3.32
C LEU A 20 0.38 -4.33 3.99
N GLU A 21 0.37 -4.40 5.32
CA GLU A 21 -0.81 -4.81 6.08
C GLU A 21 -1.98 -3.85 5.87
N GLY A 22 -1.73 -2.54 5.93
CA GLY A 22 -2.73 -1.51 5.64
C GLY A 22 -3.29 -1.62 4.22
N PHE A 23 -2.42 -1.82 3.23
CA PHE A 23 -2.84 -2.06 1.85
C PHE A 23 -3.71 -3.31 1.73
N THR A 24 -3.28 -4.42 2.34
CA THR A 24 -3.98 -5.72 2.25
C THR A 24 -5.36 -5.65 2.88
N ARG A 25 -5.50 -4.95 4.02
CA ARG A 25 -6.81 -4.71 4.66
C ARG A 25 -7.77 -3.98 3.73
N GLU A 26 -7.29 -2.96 3.02
CA GLU A 26 -8.13 -2.19 2.08
C GLU A 26 -8.46 -2.97 0.80
N VAL A 27 -7.57 -3.85 0.32
CA VAL A 27 -7.89 -4.81 -0.76
C VAL A 27 -9.02 -5.74 -0.33
N LEU A 28 -8.93 -6.33 0.86
CA LEU A 28 -9.97 -7.23 1.40
C LEU A 28 -11.30 -6.53 1.61
N ARG A 29 -11.27 -5.25 2.00
CA ARG A 29 -12.47 -4.44 2.23
C ARG A 29 -13.17 -4.05 0.94
N ASN A 30 -12.40 -3.68 -0.09
CA ASN A 30 -12.94 -3.10 -1.32
C ASN A 30 -13.12 -4.13 -2.43
N GLN A 31 -12.54 -5.33 -2.31
CA GLN A 31 -12.59 -6.42 -3.30
C GLN A 31 -12.43 -5.91 -4.74
N PRO A 32 -11.33 -5.20 -5.06
CA PRO A 32 -11.16 -4.57 -6.36
C PRO A 32 -10.95 -5.62 -7.46
N ASP A 33 -11.51 -5.38 -8.64
CA ASP A 33 -11.29 -6.23 -9.83
C ASP A 33 -9.82 -6.22 -10.29
N ASP A 34 -9.15 -5.06 -10.15
CA ASP A 34 -7.73 -4.89 -10.48
C ASP A 34 -6.93 -4.39 -9.27
N ILE A 35 -6.21 -5.32 -8.64
CA ILE A 35 -5.37 -5.07 -7.46
C ILE A 35 -4.20 -4.13 -7.79
N ILE A 36 -3.65 -4.17 -9.01
CA ILE A 36 -2.50 -3.35 -9.39
C ILE A 36 -2.90 -1.88 -9.50
N ILE A 37 -4.01 -1.61 -10.20
CA ILE A 37 -4.56 -0.25 -10.30
C ILE A 37 -4.97 0.26 -8.91
N PHE A 38 -5.60 -0.59 -8.10
CA PHE A 38 -5.98 -0.24 -6.74
C PHE A 38 -4.75 0.13 -5.89
N GLY A 39 -3.68 -0.67 -5.94
CA GLY A 39 -2.43 -0.41 -5.23
C GLY A 39 -1.75 0.89 -5.64
N ALA A 40 -1.66 1.17 -6.94
CA ALA A 40 -1.11 2.43 -7.44
C ALA A 40 -1.86 3.64 -6.88
N ARG A 41 -3.21 3.59 -6.89
CA ARG A 41 -4.04 4.67 -6.35
C ARG A 41 -3.95 4.76 -4.82
N TYR A 42 -3.92 3.64 -4.12
CA TYR A 42 -3.80 3.59 -2.65
C TYR A 42 -2.49 4.23 -2.17
N PHE A 43 -1.35 3.85 -2.74
CA PHE A 43 -0.06 4.43 -2.37
C PHE A 43 0.07 5.90 -2.79
N GLN A 44 -0.51 6.29 -3.94
CA GLN A 44 -0.59 7.69 -4.33
C GLN A 44 -1.40 8.52 -3.33
N PHE A 45 -2.51 7.99 -2.83
CA PHE A 45 -3.31 8.61 -1.78
C PHE A 45 -2.50 8.80 -0.49
N LEU A 46 -1.80 7.76 -0.01
CA LEU A 46 -0.95 7.85 1.17
C LEU A 46 0.19 8.88 1.01
N LEU A 47 0.83 8.93 -0.16
CA LEU A 47 1.87 9.92 -0.47
C LEU A 47 1.34 11.35 -0.46
N ASN A 48 0.15 11.57 -1.02
CA ASN A 48 -0.48 12.88 -1.05
C ASN A 48 -0.87 13.34 0.36
N ALA A 49 -1.44 12.43 1.17
CA ALA A 49 -1.75 12.69 2.57
C ALA A 49 -0.51 13.06 3.38
N ARG A 50 0.61 12.32 3.21
CA ARG A 50 1.89 12.63 3.84
C ARG A 50 2.43 14.01 3.45
N ASN A 51 2.27 14.40 2.18
CA ASN A 51 2.79 15.64 1.64
C ASN A 51 1.83 16.84 1.81
N GLY A 52 0.68 16.65 2.49
CA GLY A 52 -0.33 17.70 2.67
C GLY A 52 -1.03 18.15 1.38
N LYS A 53 -0.88 17.41 0.28
CA LYS A 53 -1.51 17.71 -1.02
C LYS A 53 -2.93 17.15 -1.01
N GLN A 54 -3.89 17.96 -0.57
CA GLN A 54 -5.31 17.63 -0.51
C GLN A 54 -5.94 17.58 -1.92
N ASN A 55 -5.73 16.50 -2.67
CA ASN A 55 -6.45 16.27 -3.92
C ASN A 55 -7.84 15.69 -3.61
N LYS A 56 -8.84 16.59 -3.51
CA LYS A 56 -10.26 16.29 -3.23
C LYS A 56 -10.91 15.26 -4.16
N ASN A 57 -10.29 14.96 -5.31
CA ASN A 57 -10.82 14.05 -6.34
C ASN A 57 -10.37 12.59 -6.22
N ILE A 58 -9.44 12.22 -5.32
CA ILE A 58 -8.90 10.84 -5.27
C ILE A 58 -9.76 9.92 -4.39
N VAL A 59 -10.36 10.44 -3.32
CA VAL A 59 -11.21 9.64 -2.42
C VAL A 59 -12.43 9.08 -3.16
N ALA A 60 -13.03 9.85 -4.08
CA ALA A 60 -14.13 9.37 -4.92
C ALA A 60 -13.70 8.29 -5.93
N VAL A 61 -12.44 8.28 -6.37
CA VAL A 61 -11.91 7.36 -7.39
C VAL A 61 -11.33 6.06 -6.79
N VAL A 62 -10.84 6.11 -5.54
CA VAL A 62 -10.29 4.93 -4.82
C VAL A 62 -11.40 4.10 -4.19
N PHE A 63 -12.45 4.75 -3.70
CA PHE A 63 -13.57 4.11 -3.01
C PHE A 63 -14.82 4.07 -3.88
N ASN A 64 -14.67 3.98 -5.21
CA ASN A 64 -15.78 4.06 -6.16
C ASN A 64 -16.77 2.91 -5.93
N ARG A 65 -17.71 3.15 -5.00
CA ARG A 65 -18.95 2.44 -4.76
C ARG A 65 -19.93 2.93 -5.83
N LEU A 66 -19.64 2.59 -7.09
CA LEU A 66 -20.56 2.73 -8.23
C LEU A 66 -20.58 1.40 -8.98
N ASN A 67 -21.21 0.42 -8.34
CA ASN A 67 -22.36 -0.34 -8.87
C ASN A 67 -22.98 -1.12 -7.72
#